data_AF-A0AAN8J002-F1
#
_entry.id   AF-A0AAN8J002-F1
#
_cell.length_a   1.000
_cell.length_b   1.000
_cell.length_c   1.000
_cell.angle_alpha   90.00
_cell.angle_beta   90.00
_cell.angle_gamma   90.00
#
_symmetry.space_group_name_H-M   'P 1'
#
loop_
_entity.id
_entity.type
_entity.pdbx_description
1 polymer ?
#
loop_
_entity_poly.entity_id
_entity_poly.type
_entity_poly.pdbx_seq_one_letter_code
_entity_poly.pdbx_strand_id
1 'polypeptide(L)' 'ENTVVFNSTRKGQWLQEERTKMPFRQGHVYTLEFIANNGRIQVLLNGNAFFEFVERLPSSHIRSIEIAGDVHVHSAQIL' A
#
# COMPACT_ATOMS: atom_id res chain seq x y z
N GLU A 1 7.39 2.14 15.37
CA GLU A 1 7.86 3.31 14.60
C GLU A 1 6.65 4.08 14.09
N ASN A 2 6.75 5.40 13.88
CA ASN A 2 5.64 6.24 13.39
C ASN A 2 5.84 6.59 11.90
N THR A 3 5.86 5.57 11.04
CA THR A 3 6.19 5.68 9.61
C THR A 3 5.40 4.66 8.80
N VAL A 4 5.16 4.96 7.53
CA VAL A 4 4.68 3.98 6.55
C VAL A 4 5.87 3.48 5.75
N VAL A 5 5.95 2.16 5.55
CA VAL A 5 7.02 1.51 4.82
C VAL A 5 6.42 0.75 3.64
N PHE A 6 6.96 1.01 2.45
CA PHE A 6 6.67 0.27 1.23
C PHE A 6 7.87 -0.59 0.87
N ASN A 7 7.62 -1.82 0.43
CA ASN A 7 8.67 -2.74 0.02
C ASN A 7 8.13 -3.83 -0.91
N SER A 8 9.03 -4.66 -1.43
CA SER A 8 8.72 -5.91 -2.11
C SER A 8 9.54 -7.04 -1.51
N THR A 9 9.01 -8.25 -1.53
CA THR A 9 9.77 -9.46 -1.22
C THR A 9 10.14 -10.20 -2.49
N ARG A 10 11.34 -10.79 -2.54
CA ARG A 10 11.75 -11.69 -3.61
C ARG A 10 12.43 -12.90 -3.00
N LYS A 11 11.88 -14.10 -3.26
CA LYS A 11 12.39 -15.37 -2.71
C LYS A 11 12.50 -15.33 -1.16
N GLY A 12 11.49 -14.77 -0.50
CA GLY A 12 11.43 -14.66 0.96
C GLY A 12 12.32 -13.59 1.60
N GLN A 13 13.04 -12.79 0.80
CA GLN A 13 13.88 -11.71 1.28
C GLN A 13 13.27 -10.35 0.95
N TRP A 14 13.29 -9.43 1.93
CA TRP A 14 12.89 -8.04 1.72
C TRP A 14 13.92 -7.31 0.86
N LEU A 15 13.44 -6.42 -0.01
CA LEU A 15 14.29 -5.52 -0.78
C LEU A 15 14.47 -4.18 -0.02
N GLN A 16 14.96 -3.14 -0.70
CA GLN A 16 15.19 -1.83 -0.08
C GLN A 16 13.88 -1.16 0.34
N GLU A 17 13.80 -0.67 1.57
CA GLU A 17 12.59 0.02 2.02
C GLU A 17 12.45 1.42 1.41
N GLU A 18 11.20 1.80 1.13
CA GLU A 18 10.81 3.19 0.88
C GLU A 18 9.93 3.64 2.04
N ARG A 19 10.33 4.72 2.72
CA ARG A 19 9.70 5.18 3.96
C ARG A 19 9.07 6.55 3.79
N THR A 20 7.89 6.74 4.36
CA THR A 20 7.23 8.05 4.44
C THR A 20 6.61 8.27 5.82
N LYS A 21 6.17 9.50 6.09
CA LYS A 21 5.56 9.89 7.37
C LYS A 21 4.24 9.16 7.58
N MET A 22 3.91 8.83 8.83
CA MET A 22 2.62 8.24 9.19
C MET A 22 1.48 9.25 9.00
N PRO A 23 0.50 9.00 8.11
CA PRO A 23 -0.64 9.89 7.94
C PRO A 23 -1.82 9.51 8.85
N PHE A 24 -1.83 8.27 9.36
CA PHE A 24 -2.95 7.71 10.09
C PHE A 24 -2.94 8.10 11.56
N ARG A 25 -4.14 8.29 12.11
CA ARG A 25 -4.39 8.49 13.53
C ARG A 25 -5.48 7.53 13.95
N GLN A 26 -5.31 6.92 15.12
CA GLN A 26 -6.31 6.03 15.70
C GLN A 26 -7.66 6.75 15.85
N GLY A 27 -8.76 6.02 15.65
CA GLY A 27 -10.13 6.54 15.77
C GLY A 27 -10.63 7.35 14.57
N HIS A 28 -9.83 7.49 13.51
CA HIS A 28 -10.23 8.17 12.27
C HIS A 28 -10.49 7.14 11.15
N VAL A 29 -11.42 7.48 10.26
CA VAL A 29 -11.73 6.68 9.06
C VAL A 29 -10.94 7.22 7.89
N TYR A 30 -10.41 6.31 7.07
CA TYR A 30 -9.63 6.63 5.88
C TYR A 30 -10.07 5.76 4.72
N THR A 31 -10.05 6.34 3.52
CA THR A 31 -10.13 5.60 2.26
C THR A 31 -8.73 5.48 1.68
N LEU A 32 -8.30 4.25 1.45
CA LEU A 32 -7.06 3.93 0.75
C LEU A 32 -7.38 3.34 -0.62
N GLU A 33 -6.74 3.88 -1.64
CA GLU A 33 -6.90 3.42 -3.02
C GLU A 33 -5.51 3.08 -3.57
N PHE A 34 -5.40 1.91 -4.21
CA PHE A 34 -4.18 1.45 -4.87
C PHE A 34 -4.47 1.31 -6.35
N ILE A 35 -3.82 2.13 -7.18
CA ILE A 35 -4.08 2.23 -8.61
C ILE A 35 -2.83 1.76 -9.36
N ALA A 36 -2.95 0.62 -10.05
CA ALA A 36 -1.87 0.07 -10.86
C ALA A 36 -1.81 0.78 -12.23
N ASN A 37 -0.67 1.43 -12.52
CA ASN A 37 -0.42 2.21 -13.71
C ASN A 37 0.96 1.87 -14.29
N ASN A 38 1.02 1.03 -15.32
CA ASN A 38 2.22 0.76 -16.13
C ASN A 38 3.52 0.57 -15.31
N GLY A 39 3.51 -0.36 -14.34
CA GLY A 39 4.68 -0.65 -13.50
C GLY A 39 4.83 0.27 -12.29
N ARG A 40 3.79 1.01 -11.93
CA ARG A 40 3.71 1.84 -10.72
C ARG A 40 2.39 1.57 -10.01
N ILE A 41 2.41 1.67 -8.70
CA ILE A 41 1.21 1.63 -7.86
C ILE A 41 1.07 3.01 -7.21
N GLN A 42 0.10 3.79 -7.66
CA GLN A 42 -0.26 5.05 -7.03
C GLN A 42 -1.15 4.76 -5.82
N VAL A 43 -0.80 5.35 -4.67
CA VAL A 43 -1.57 5.24 -3.44
C VAL A 43 -2.25 6.57 -3.18
N LEU A 44 -3.58 6.56 -3.10
CA LEU A 44 -4.36 7.70 -2.65
C LEU A 44 -4.82 7.50 -1.21
N LEU A 45 -4.81 8.59 -0.44
CA LEU A 45 -5.38 8.68 0.88
C LEU A 45 -6.49 9.73 0.87
N ASN A 46 -7.73 9.30 1.12
CA ASN A 46 -8.91 10.15 1.04
C ASN A 46 -8.99 10.91 -0.30
N GLY A 47 -8.76 10.21 -1.41
CA GLY A 47 -8.76 10.77 -2.77
C GLY A 47 -7.54 11.63 -3.14
N ASN A 48 -6.60 11.88 -2.22
CA ASN A 48 -5.41 12.70 -2.48
C ASN A 48 -4.17 11.83 -2.67
N ALA A 49 -3.27 12.22 -3.57
CA ALA A 49 -2.01 11.51 -3.80
C ALA A 49 -1.18 11.45 -2.51
N PHE A 50 -0.90 10.23 -2.05
CA PHE A 50 -0.13 9.98 -0.83
C PHE A 50 1.27 9.44 -1.13
N PHE A 51 1.36 8.46 -2.02
CA PHE A 51 2.61 7.82 -2.38
C PHE A 51 2.55 7.24 -3.80
N GLU A 52 3.71 7.07 -4.44
CA GLU A 52 3.84 6.31 -5.68
C GLU A 52 4.93 5.27 -5.51
N PHE A 53 4.56 3.99 -5.63
CA PHE A 53 5.49 2.87 -5.50
C PHE A 53 5.85 2.31 -6.88
N VAL A 54 7.14 2.31 -7.22
CA VAL A 54 7.59 1.69 -8.48
C VAL A 54 7.67 0.19 -8.31
N GLU A 55 6.96 -0.55 -9.16
CA GLU A 55 6.94 -2.01 -9.10
C GLU A 55 8.34 -2.58 -9.35
N ARG A 56 8.78 -3.48 -8.47
CA ARG A 56 10.09 -4.17 -8.58
C ARG A 56 9.96 -5.58 -9.16
N LEU A 57 8.72 -6.03 -9.31
CA LEU A 57 8.29 -7.33 -9.82
C LEU A 57 7.03 -7.12 -10.67
N PRO A 58 6.80 -7.93 -11.71
CA PRO A 58 5.60 -7.79 -12.54
C PRO A 58 4.31 -7.95 -11.72
N SER A 59 3.45 -6.93 -11.75
CA SER A 59 2.10 -6.97 -11.14
C SER A 59 1.21 -8.09 -11.69
N SER A 60 1.49 -8.60 -12.89
CA SER A 60 0.80 -9.78 -13.46
C SER A 60 0.89 -11.04 -12.61
N HIS A 61 1.81 -11.08 -11.62
CA HIS A 61 1.93 -12.20 -10.68
C HIS A 61 1.16 -12.01 -9.37
N ILE A 62 0.53 -10.86 -9.15
CA ILE A 62 -0.28 -10.61 -7.95
C ILE A 62 -1.56 -11.47 -8.04
N ARG A 63 -1.81 -12.28 -7.01
CA ARG A 63 -2.97 -13.19 -6.96
C ARG A 63 -3.84 -13.03 -5.72
N SER A 64 -3.35 -12.28 -4.73
CA SER A 64 -4.00 -12.15 -3.44
C SER A 64 -3.69 -10.77 -2.86
N ILE A 65 -4.66 -10.24 -2.13
CA ILE A 65 -4.54 -9.03 -1.33
C ILE A 65 -4.75 -9.46 0.12
N GLU A 66 -3.89 -8.97 1.01
CA GLU A 66 -3.99 -9.20 2.45
C GLU A 66 -4.13 -7.84 3.16
N ILE A 67 -5.11 -7.75 4.06
CA ILE A 67 -5.30 -6.61 4.96
C ILE A 67 -5.27 -7.18 6.38
N ALA A 68 -4.25 -6.79 7.15
CA ALA A 68 -3.98 -7.34 8.47
C ALA A 68 -3.52 -6.25 9.44
N GLY A 69 -3.41 -6.61 10.72
CA GLY A 69 -3.04 -5.71 11.81
C GLY A 69 -4.24 -5.11 12.56
N ASP A 70 -3.98 -4.10 13.37
CA ASP A 70 -4.98 -3.43 14.22
C ASP A 70 -5.83 -2.43 13.42
N VAL A 71 -6.66 -2.95 12.51
CA VAL A 71 -7.52 -2.16 11.63
C VAL A 71 -8.93 -2.74 11.58
N HIS A 72 -9.93 -1.85 11.61
CA HIS A 72 -11.30 -2.20 11.26
C HIS A 72 -11.54 -1.92 9.78
N VAL A 73 -11.84 -2.96 9.00
CA VAL A 73 -12.13 -2.83 7.57
C VAL A 73 -13.63 -2.64 7.38
N HIS A 74 -14.03 -1.43 7.01
CA HIS A 74 -15.43 -1.13 6.69
C HIS A 74 -15.85 -1.74 5.35
N SER A 75 -15.00 -1.63 4.33
CA SER A 75 -15.25 -2.16 2.99
C SER A 75 -13.94 -2.41 2.24
N ALA A 76 -13.95 -3.39 1.33
CA ALA A 76 -12.89 -3.61 0.34
C ALA A 76 -13.54 -3.81 -1.03
N GLN A 77 -13.02 -3.14 -2.06
CA GLN A 77 -13.53 -3.19 -3.42
C GLN A 77 -12.36 -3.35 -4.39
N ILE A 78 -12.55 -4.16 -5.42
CA ILE A 78 -11.63 -4.35 -6.54
C ILE A 78 -12.41 -4.00 -7.80
N LEU A 79 -11.88 -3.07 -8.59
CA LEU A 79 -12.49 -2.56 -9.83
C LEU A 79 -11.78 -3.12 -11.05
#